data_AF-L0NGP4-F1
#
_entry.id   AF-L0NGP4-F1
#
_cell.length_a   1.000
_cell.length_b   1.000
_cell.length_c   1.000
_cell.angle_alpha   90.00
_cell.angle_beta   90.00
_cell.angle_gamma   90.00
#
_symmetry.space_group_name_H-M   'P 1'
#
loop_
_entity.id
_entity.type
_entity.pdbx_description
1 polymer ?
#
loop_
_entity_poly.entity_id
_entity_poly.type
_entity_poly.pdbx_seq_one_letter_code
_entity_poly.pdbx_strand_id
1 'polypeptide(L)'
;MRRLQGRVQAGQRQYCYPLTITDQLSRYLLCCEAFESTREQGVFEAFRRVFAERGLPAAIRSDNGLPFASPNGLYNLSKLSVWWLRLGIALERIRPGHPQENGRHERMHLTLKKEATRPPGRNILQQQMRFDAFVSEFNEERPHEALSMKVPAELYTTSPRLYQGLPDIDYPFHDRDAIVTNCGRLCVHRKKINISTVLAGQRLGLKEVDDGIWLVSFMHYDLGYIDLEQRTLQTIDNPFGTRLSPMY
;
A
#
# COMPACT_ATOMS: atom_id res chain seq x y z
N MET A 1 3.33 7.80 1.32
CA MET A 1 3.27 6.85 2.43
C MET A 1 4.59 6.11 2.59
N ARG A 2 5.06 5.94 3.82
CA ARG A 2 6.26 5.19 4.12
C ARG A 2 6.10 4.61 5.52
N ARG A 3 6.61 3.41 5.73
CA ARG A 3 6.90 2.97 7.08
C ARG A 3 8.15 3.72 7.52
N LEU A 4 8.19 4.19 8.75
CA LEU A 4 9.46 4.69 9.28
C LEU A 4 10.46 3.52 9.29
N GLN A 5 11.36 3.49 8.30
CA GLN A 5 12.58 2.70 8.40
C GLN A 5 13.41 3.35 9.52
N GLY A 6 13.28 2.77 10.70
CA GLY A 6 13.93 3.26 11.90
C GLY A 6 13.28 2.67 13.13
N ARG A 7 14.00 1.72 13.74
CA ARG A 7 13.72 1.19 15.07
C ARG A 7 13.67 2.36 16.05
N VAL A 8 12.50 2.67 16.61
CA VAL A 8 12.42 3.52 17.78
C VAL A 8 12.49 2.59 18.99
N GLN A 9 13.54 2.73 19.79
CA GLN A 9 13.66 2.00 21.04
C GLN A 9 12.68 2.64 22.03
N ALA A 10 11.58 1.96 22.34
CA ALA A 10 10.76 2.32 23.48
C ALA A 10 11.56 2.07 24.76
N GLY A 11 11.31 2.86 25.81
CA GLY A 11 11.90 2.58 27.13
C GLY A 11 11.56 1.14 27.54
N GLN A 12 12.57 0.38 27.98
CA GLN A 12 12.56 -1.09 28.20
C GLN A 12 12.78 -2.01 26.98
N ARG A 13 13.61 -1.63 25.99
CA ARG A 13 14.07 -2.51 24.88
C ARG A 13 12.96 -3.03 23.94
N GLN A 14 11.74 -2.51 24.00
CA GLN A 14 10.70 -2.80 23.01
C GLN A 14 10.90 -1.96 21.75
N TYR A 15 10.68 -2.56 20.58
CA TYR A 15 10.74 -1.85 19.30
C TYR A 15 9.37 -1.28 18.96
N CYS A 16 9.32 0.02 18.66
CA CYS A 16 8.17 0.66 18.05
C CYS A 16 8.41 0.85 16.55
N TYR A 17 7.41 0.47 15.75
CA TYR A 17 7.37 0.61 14.31
C TYR A 17 6.25 1.56 13.90
N PRO A 18 6.56 2.84 13.66
CA PRO A 18 5.54 3.82 13.29
C PRO A 18 5.04 3.58 11.87
N LEU A 19 3.73 3.53 11.71
CA LEU A 19 3.04 3.69 10.44
C LEU A 19 2.61 5.14 10.30
N THR A 20 3.01 5.80 9.21
CA THR A 20 2.54 7.14 8.90
C THR A 20 1.82 7.16 7.56
N ILE A 21 0.62 7.73 7.54
CA ILE A 21 -0.18 7.96 6.34
C ILE A 21 -0.35 9.47 6.20
N THR A 22 -0.01 10.00 5.03
CA THR A 22 -0.06 11.44 4.75
C THR A 22 -0.76 11.69 3.44
N ASP A 23 -1.55 12.76 3.41
CA ASP A 23 -2.00 13.33 2.16
C ASP A 23 -0.85 14.10 1.49
N GLN A 24 -0.71 13.93 0.17
CA GLN A 24 0.45 14.46 -0.56
C GLN A 24 0.33 15.96 -0.82
N LEU A 25 -0.88 16.49 -0.99
CA LEU A 25 -1.13 17.87 -1.37
C LEU A 25 -1.17 18.79 -0.13
N SER A 26 -2.03 18.46 0.83
CA SER A 26 -2.22 19.23 2.06
C SER A 26 -1.15 18.95 3.12
N ARG A 27 -0.35 17.90 2.95
CA ARG A 27 0.58 17.34 3.95
C ARG A 27 -0.09 16.76 5.20
N TYR A 28 -1.42 16.73 5.25
CA TYR A 28 -2.17 16.29 6.42
C TYR A 28 -1.77 14.88 6.85
N LEU A 29 -1.41 14.73 8.13
CA LEU A 29 -1.12 13.44 8.75
C LEU A 29 -2.44 12.74 9.06
N LEU A 30 -2.81 11.81 8.19
CA LEU A 30 -4.02 11.00 8.29
C LEU A 30 -3.92 9.96 9.42
N CYS A 31 -2.71 9.45 9.67
CA CYS A 31 -2.46 8.45 10.69
C CYS A 31 -0.98 8.47 11.09
N CYS A 32 -0.71 8.35 12.39
CA CYS A 32 0.60 8.05 12.95
C CYS A 32 0.45 7.01 14.06
N GLU A 33 0.59 5.73 13.74
CA GLU A 33 0.28 4.63 14.65
C GLU A 33 1.52 3.82 15.04
N ALA A 34 1.63 3.52 16.33
CA ALA A 34 2.71 2.77 16.94
C ALA A 34 2.41 1.27 16.92
N PHE A 35 3.20 0.49 16.18
CA PHE A 35 3.11 -0.98 16.21
C PHE A 35 4.28 -1.61 16.96
N GLU A 36 4.00 -2.69 17.68
CA GLU A 36 5.02 -3.53 18.35
C GLU A 36 5.73 -4.49 17.37
N SER A 37 5.16 -4.71 16.19
CA SER A 37 5.70 -5.64 15.20
C SER A 37 5.54 -5.13 13.77
N THR A 38 6.18 -5.83 12.83
CA THR A 38 6.10 -5.55 11.40
C THR A 38 4.93 -6.31 10.73
N ARG A 39 4.04 -6.92 11.52
CA ARG A 39 2.97 -7.79 11.00
C ARG A 39 1.99 -6.99 10.15
N GLU A 40 1.57 -7.60 9.05
CA GLU A 40 0.68 -6.97 8.05
C GLU A 40 -0.69 -6.60 8.63
N GLN A 41 -1.24 -7.41 9.54
CA GLN A 41 -2.61 -7.25 10.02
C GLN A 41 -2.89 -5.89 10.69
N GLY A 42 -1.99 -5.39 11.52
CA GLY A 42 -2.16 -4.07 12.15
C GLY A 42 -2.19 -2.95 11.12
N VAL A 43 -1.37 -3.06 10.07
CA VAL A 43 -1.35 -2.09 8.97
C VAL A 43 -2.65 -2.13 8.17
N PHE A 44 -3.19 -3.32 7.88
CA PHE A 44 -4.51 -3.44 7.24
C PHE A 44 -5.61 -2.73 8.03
N GLU A 45 -5.69 -2.95 9.34
CA GLU A 45 -6.69 -2.30 10.19
C GLU A 45 -6.52 -0.78 10.24
N ALA A 46 -5.30 -0.28 10.29
CA ALA A 46 -5.02 1.15 10.24
C ALA A 46 -5.55 1.78 8.95
N PHE A 47 -5.28 1.17 7.80
CA PHE A 47 -5.82 1.65 6.52
C PHE A 47 -7.34 1.53 6.45
N ARG A 48 -7.91 0.44 6.97
CA ARG A 48 -9.36 0.24 6.98
C ARG A 48 -10.05 1.37 7.75
N ARG A 49 -9.49 1.79 8.90
CA ARG A 49 -9.97 2.96 9.66
C ARG A 49 -9.83 4.26 8.86
N VAL A 50 -8.64 4.53 8.31
CA VAL A 50 -8.41 5.74 7.51
C VAL A 50 -9.37 5.81 6.32
N PHE A 51 -9.58 4.71 5.59
CA PHE A 51 -10.50 4.67 4.46
C PHE A 51 -11.96 4.82 4.88
N ALA A 52 -12.35 4.26 6.02
CA ALA A 52 -13.70 4.42 6.57
C ALA A 52 -13.98 5.88 6.96
N GLU A 53 -13.00 6.55 7.58
CA GLU A 53 -13.15 7.94 8.06
C GLU A 53 -12.96 8.98 6.96
N ARG A 54 -12.08 8.72 5.99
CA ARG A 54 -11.57 9.72 5.06
C ARG A 54 -11.84 9.42 3.58
N GLY A 55 -12.41 8.25 3.29
CA GLY A 55 -12.62 7.77 1.92
C GLY A 55 -11.35 7.20 1.27
N LEU A 56 -11.51 6.70 0.04
CA LEU A 56 -10.49 6.04 -0.74
C LEU A 56 -9.72 7.05 -1.60
N PRO A 57 -8.38 7.07 -1.55
CA PRO A 57 -7.59 7.92 -2.43
C PRO A 57 -7.63 7.41 -3.88
N ALA A 58 -7.24 8.26 -4.84
CA ALA A 58 -7.04 7.83 -6.22
C ALA A 58 -5.82 6.90 -6.36
N ALA A 59 -4.74 7.20 -5.63
CA ALA A 59 -3.50 6.44 -5.66
C ALA A 59 -2.81 6.43 -4.29
N ILE A 60 -1.99 5.40 -4.04
CA ILE A 60 -1.11 5.32 -2.88
C ILE A 60 0.33 5.21 -3.35
N ARG A 61 1.15 6.16 -2.91
CA ARG A 61 2.60 6.11 -3.04
C ARG A 61 3.22 5.45 -1.82
N SER A 62 3.89 4.32 -2.00
CA SER A 62 4.55 3.60 -0.90
C SER A 62 6.05 3.38 -1.16
N ASP A 63 6.78 3.04 -0.09
CA ASP A 63 8.10 2.43 -0.26
C ASP A 63 8.01 0.99 -0.78
N ASN A 64 9.16 0.45 -1.21
CA ASN A 64 9.30 -0.93 -1.68
C ASN A 64 9.56 -1.93 -0.54
N GLY A 65 9.30 -1.56 0.72
CA GLY A 65 9.49 -2.41 1.88
C GLY A 65 8.21 -3.13 2.31
N LEU A 66 8.39 -4.16 3.15
CA LEU A 66 7.27 -4.81 3.81
C LEU A 66 6.58 -3.84 4.80
N PRO A 67 5.22 -3.83 4.87
CA PRO A 67 4.29 -4.74 4.18
C PRO A 67 3.71 -4.22 2.85
N PHE A 68 4.21 -3.11 2.29
CA PHE A 68 3.62 -2.48 1.09
C PHE A 68 4.05 -3.13 -0.22
N ALA A 69 5.25 -3.73 -0.24
CA ALA A 69 5.76 -4.50 -1.36
C ALA A 69 6.39 -5.81 -0.87
N SER A 70 6.42 -6.82 -1.74
CA SER A 70 7.01 -8.13 -1.45
C SER A 70 7.98 -8.50 -2.57
N PRO A 71 9.30 -8.60 -2.29
CA PRO A 71 10.29 -8.98 -3.31
C PRO A 71 9.98 -10.33 -3.98
N ASN A 72 9.30 -11.23 -3.27
CA ASN A 72 8.91 -12.55 -3.77
C ASN A 72 7.49 -12.57 -4.38
N GLY A 73 6.78 -11.45 -4.35
CA GLY A 73 5.45 -11.31 -4.95
C GLY A 73 5.55 -10.99 -6.43
N LEU A 74 4.57 -11.48 -7.21
CA LEU A 74 4.46 -11.15 -8.62
C LEU A 74 4.35 -9.62 -8.79
N TYR A 75 5.17 -9.04 -9.67
CA TYR A 75 5.28 -7.58 -9.85
C TYR A 75 5.62 -6.79 -8.57
N ASN A 76 6.32 -7.43 -7.62
CA ASN A 76 6.65 -6.89 -6.30
C ASN A 76 5.40 -6.49 -5.48
N LEU A 77 4.24 -7.09 -5.78
CA LEU A 77 3.00 -6.89 -5.04
C LEU A 77 3.06 -7.57 -3.68
N SER A 78 2.53 -6.92 -2.65
CA SER A 78 2.14 -7.55 -1.40
C SER A 78 0.62 -7.77 -1.34
N LYS A 79 0.14 -8.55 -0.37
CA LYS A 79 -1.30 -8.69 -0.10
C LYS A 79 -2.00 -7.34 0.11
N LEU A 80 -1.30 -6.41 0.77
CA LEU A 80 -1.81 -5.07 1.05
C LEU A 80 -1.95 -4.26 -0.25
N SER A 81 -0.98 -4.34 -1.15
CA SER A 81 -1.08 -3.69 -2.47
C SER A 81 -2.17 -4.31 -3.35
N VAL A 82 -2.38 -5.63 -3.27
CA VAL A 82 -3.49 -6.32 -3.96
C VAL A 82 -4.83 -5.83 -3.42
N TRP A 83 -4.96 -5.65 -2.10
CA TRP A 83 -6.16 -5.10 -1.50
C TRP A 83 -6.43 -3.65 -1.93
N TRP A 84 -5.41 -2.80 -2.05
CA TRP A 84 -5.59 -1.45 -2.60
C TRP A 84 -6.05 -1.48 -4.07
N LEU A 85 -5.44 -2.33 -4.91
CA LEU A 85 -5.87 -2.51 -6.30
C LEU A 85 -7.34 -2.93 -6.38
N ARG A 86 -7.77 -3.87 -5.52
CA ARG A 86 -9.18 -4.29 -5.41
C ARG A 86 -10.12 -3.14 -5.06
N LEU A 87 -9.67 -2.16 -4.29
CA LEU A 87 -10.43 -0.95 -3.97
C LEU A 87 -10.39 0.10 -5.09
N GLY A 88 -9.76 -0.20 -6.22
CA GLY A 88 -9.54 0.73 -7.32
C GLY A 88 -8.61 1.89 -6.93
N ILE A 89 -7.62 1.61 -6.09
CA ILE A 89 -6.56 2.55 -5.73
C ILE A 89 -5.32 2.19 -6.56
N ALA A 90 -4.82 3.15 -7.33
CA ALA A 90 -3.60 2.97 -8.11
C ALA A 90 -2.35 2.88 -7.23
N LEU A 91 -1.35 2.13 -7.67
CA LEU A 91 -0.07 2.00 -6.97
C LEU A 91 0.96 2.95 -7.59
N GLU A 92 1.54 3.82 -6.77
CA GLU A 92 2.66 4.65 -7.18
C GLU A 92 3.94 4.14 -6.51
N ARG A 93 4.88 3.66 -7.32
CA ARG A 93 6.19 3.22 -6.83
C ARG A 93 7.27 4.22 -7.20
N ILE A 94 8.10 4.52 -6.22
CA ILE A 94 9.28 5.35 -6.39
C ILE A 94 10.28 4.61 -7.26
N ARG A 95 10.94 5.34 -8.15
CA ARG A 95 11.95 4.73 -9.02
C ARG A 95 13.18 4.33 -8.18
N PRO A 96 13.75 3.14 -8.42
CA PRO A 96 15.02 2.78 -7.78
C PRO A 96 16.07 3.88 -7.99
N GLY A 97 16.75 4.28 -6.91
CA GLY A 97 17.79 5.32 -6.98
C GLY A 97 17.31 6.77 -6.92
N HIS A 98 16.00 7.05 -6.77
CA HIS A 98 15.46 8.41 -6.70
C HIS A 98 14.82 8.76 -5.33
N PRO A 99 15.60 8.81 -4.23
CA PRO A 99 15.07 9.11 -2.89
C PRO A 99 14.43 10.51 -2.78
N GLN A 100 14.81 11.43 -3.67
CA GLN A 100 14.26 12.79 -3.76
C GLN A 100 12.74 12.80 -4.01
N GLU A 101 12.19 11.78 -4.68
CA GLU A 101 10.74 11.62 -4.93
C GLU A 101 9.93 11.45 -3.63
N ASN A 102 10.62 11.26 -2.51
CA ASN A 102 10.08 11.16 -1.14
C ASN A 102 10.60 12.23 -0.17
N GLY A 103 11.40 13.20 -0.62
CA GLY A 103 12.13 14.12 0.28
C GLY A 103 11.23 14.90 1.25
N ARG A 104 10.00 15.22 0.83
CA ARG A 104 8.98 15.88 1.68
C ARG A 104 8.55 14.99 2.85
N HIS A 105 8.29 13.72 2.57
CA HIS A 105 7.91 12.71 3.57
C HIS A 105 9.08 12.41 4.51
N GLU A 106 10.31 12.42 3.98
CA GLU A 106 11.53 12.19 4.75
C GLU A 106 11.80 13.32 5.75
N ARG A 107 11.52 14.58 5.39
CA ARG A 107 11.60 15.72 6.32
C ARG A 107 10.61 15.60 7.48
N MET A 108 9.35 15.28 7.21
CA MET A 108 8.35 15.06 8.25
C MET A 108 8.78 13.91 9.19
N HIS A 109 9.29 12.82 8.64
CA HIS A 109 9.81 11.68 9.41
C HIS A 109 10.96 12.07 10.34
N LEU A 110 11.85 12.96 9.92
CA LEU A 110 12.93 13.47 10.77
C LEU A 110 12.37 14.27 11.95
N THR A 111 11.38 15.13 11.71
CA THR A 111 10.73 15.91 12.75
C THR A 111 9.98 15.02 13.74
N LEU A 112 9.20 14.06 13.25
CA LEU A 112 8.50 13.07 14.08
C LEU A 112 9.50 12.27 14.95
N LYS A 113 10.63 11.84 14.38
CA LYS A 113 11.69 11.18 15.17
C LYS A 113 12.23 12.10 16.25
N LYS A 114 12.51 13.37 15.93
CA LYS A 114 13.09 14.32 16.88
C LYS A 114 12.15 14.63 18.05
N GLU A 115 10.87 14.82 17.78
CA GLU A 115 9.92 15.39 18.75
C GLU A 115 9.10 14.29 19.46
N ALA A 116 8.63 13.29 18.73
CA ALA A 116 7.74 12.28 19.29
C ALA A 116 8.47 11.01 19.78
N THR A 117 9.72 10.79 19.37
CA THR A 117 10.46 9.54 19.72
C THR A 117 11.67 9.75 20.63
N ARG A 118 11.97 10.99 21.03
CA ARG A 118 13.11 11.34 21.90
C ARG A 118 12.67 12.31 23.01
N PRO A 119 12.67 11.91 24.30
CA PRO A 119 12.82 10.53 24.76
C PRO A 119 11.65 9.66 24.28
N PRO A 120 11.84 8.35 24.14
CA PRO A 120 10.74 7.45 23.77
C PRO A 120 9.71 7.31 24.90
N GLY A 121 8.48 6.95 24.55
CA GLY A 121 7.47 6.53 25.52
C GLY A 121 7.93 5.30 26.33
N ARG A 122 7.42 5.16 27.57
CA ARG A 122 7.77 4.01 28.43
C ARG A 122 7.16 2.69 27.98
N ASN A 123 6.08 2.75 27.20
CA ASN A 123 5.39 1.63 26.59
C ASN A 123 4.69 2.09 25.31
N ILE A 124 4.07 1.16 24.57
CA ILE A 124 3.43 1.47 23.29
C ILE A 124 2.29 2.48 23.42
N LEU A 125 1.50 2.44 24.51
CA LEU A 125 0.40 3.39 24.75
C LEU A 125 0.92 4.81 24.95
N GLN A 126 1.97 4.99 25.77
CA GLN A 126 2.60 6.30 25.94
C GLN A 126 3.27 6.79 24.65
N GLN A 127 3.82 5.88 23.84
CA GLN A 127 4.38 6.23 22.55
C GLN A 127 3.28 6.68 21.56
N GLN A 128 2.11 6.03 21.60
CA GLN A 128 0.94 6.43 20.82
C GLN A 128 0.44 7.81 21.24
N MET A 129 0.31 8.09 22.55
CA MET A 129 -0.07 9.42 23.03
C MET A 129 0.86 10.54 22.52
N ARG A 130 2.17 10.27 22.43
CA ARG A 130 3.13 11.21 21.84
C ARG A 130 2.92 11.40 20.34
N PHE A 131 2.54 10.35 19.62
CA PHE A 131 2.18 10.45 18.21
C PHE A 131 0.88 11.22 18.01
N ASP A 132 -0.13 11.00 18.84
CA ASP A 132 -1.41 11.71 18.77
C ASP A 132 -1.22 13.22 19.00
N ALA A 133 -0.44 13.58 20.03
CA ALA A 133 -0.08 14.98 20.30
C ALA A 133 0.68 15.62 19.12
N PHE A 134 1.65 14.89 18.56
CA PHE A 134 2.39 15.36 17.38
C PHE A 134 1.48 15.56 16.17
N VAL A 135 0.54 14.64 15.91
CA VAL A 135 -0.40 14.73 14.78
C VAL A 135 -1.30 15.96 14.93
N SER A 136 -1.83 16.20 16.13
CA SER A 136 -2.66 17.38 16.43
C SER A 136 -1.88 18.68 16.17
N GLU A 137 -0.70 18.84 16.76
CA GLU A 137 0.14 20.03 16.55
C GLU A 137 0.52 20.20 15.06
N PHE A 138 0.95 19.13 14.40
CA PHE A 138 1.40 19.17 13.02
C PHE A 138 0.29 19.59 12.05
N ASN A 139 -0.93 19.10 12.28
CA ASN A 139 -2.07 19.33 11.39
C ASN A 139 -2.79 20.66 11.66
N GLU A 140 -2.87 21.08 12.92
CA GLU A 140 -3.79 22.16 13.33
C GLU A 140 -3.06 23.44 13.79
N GLU A 141 -1.82 23.34 14.23
CA GLU A 141 -1.10 24.48 14.82
C GLU A 141 0.14 24.89 14.03
N ARG A 142 0.83 23.93 13.40
CA ARG A 142 2.13 24.16 12.77
C ARG A 142 1.98 24.69 11.33
N PRO A 143 2.38 25.94 11.04
CA PRO A 143 2.41 26.44 9.66
C PRO A 143 3.56 25.82 8.88
N HIS A 144 3.33 25.53 7.59
CA HIS A 144 4.35 24.94 6.71
C HIS A 144 4.70 25.92 5.58
N GLU A 145 5.98 26.23 5.40
CA GLU A 145 6.46 27.10 4.31
C GLU A 145 5.97 26.62 2.94
N ALA A 146 5.99 25.30 2.72
CA ALA A 146 5.53 24.69 1.47
C ALA A 146 4.01 24.78 1.26
N LEU A 147 3.25 25.22 2.25
CA LEU A 147 1.82 25.49 2.19
C LEU A 147 1.54 27.01 2.34
N SER A 148 2.53 27.86 2.01
CA SER A 148 2.44 29.31 2.18
C SER A 148 2.10 29.72 3.62
N MET A 149 2.72 29.05 4.59
CA MET A 149 2.51 29.26 6.02
C MET A 149 1.11 28.91 6.54
N LYS A 150 0.32 28.14 5.79
CA LYS A 150 -0.92 27.53 6.29
C LYS A 150 -0.66 26.25 7.06
N VAL A 151 -1.60 25.87 7.92
CA VAL A 151 -1.60 24.55 8.56
C VAL A 151 -2.26 23.50 7.64
N PRO A 152 -1.89 22.20 7.72
CA PRO A 152 -2.45 21.16 6.86
C PRO A 152 -3.97 21.04 6.94
N ALA A 153 -4.56 21.27 8.11
CA ALA A 153 -6.01 21.19 8.33
C ALA A 153 -6.80 22.23 7.52
N GLU A 154 -6.20 23.37 7.15
CA GLU A 154 -6.85 24.37 6.31
C GLU A 154 -7.02 23.92 4.85
N LEU A 155 -6.19 22.98 4.39
CA LEU A 155 -6.13 22.56 2.99
C LEU A 155 -6.69 21.16 2.77
N TYR A 156 -6.74 20.35 3.81
CA TYR A 156 -7.17 18.97 3.71
C TYR A 156 -8.66 18.83 3.46
N THR A 157 -9.05 17.90 2.59
CA THR A 157 -10.45 17.53 2.33
C THR A 157 -10.55 16.03 2.19
N THR A 158 -11.62 15.44 2.72
CA THR A 158 -11.89 14.00 2.60
C THR A 158 -12.17 13.59 1.15
N SER A 159 -11.84 12.35 0.81
CA SER A 159 -12.16 11.82 -0.52
C SER A 159 -13.67 11.60 -0.68
N PRO A 160 -14.25 11.95 -1.84
CA PRO A 160 -15.66 11.64 -2.13
C PRO A 160 -15.91 10.14 -2.37
N ARG A 161 -14.86 9.33 -2.58
CA ARG A 161 -14.98 7.88 -2.79
C ARG A 161 -15.11 7.16 -1.46
N LEU A 162 -16.33 6.79 -1.07
CA LEU A 162 -16.56 6.10 0.20
C LEU A 162 -15.99 4.68 0.21
N TYR A 163 -15.49 4.25 1.36
CA TYR A 163 -15.10 2.86 1.56
C TYR A 163 -16.31 1.99 1.90
N GLN A 164 -16.64 1.04 1.01
CA GLN A 164 -17.81 0.16 1.14
C GLN A 164 -17.42 -1.34 1.24
N GLY A 165 -16.15 -1.63 1.50
CA GLY A 165 -15.61 -2.99 1.39
C GLY A 165 -15.05 -3.29 0.00
N LEU A 166 -14.72 -4.56 -0.24
CA LEU A 166 -14.19 -4.98 -1.54
C LEU A 166 -15.33 -5.13 -2.54
N PRO A 167 -15.25 -4.53 -3.74
CA PRO A 167 -16.22 -4.76 -4.79
C PRO A 167 -16.10 -6.19 -5.32
N ASP A 168 -17.19 -6.76 -5.81
CA ASP A 168 -17.15 -8.01 -6.57
C ASP A 168 -16.35 -7.84 -7.87
N ILE A 169 -15.74 -8.93 -8.34
CA ILE A 169 -15.06 -8.96 -9.64
C ILE A 169 -15.82 -9.92 -10.54
N ASP A 170 -16.08 -9.45 -11.75
CA ASP A 170 -16.55 -10.26 -12.86
C ASP A 170 -15.63 -10.07 -14.08
N TYR A 171 -15.63 -11.06 -14.96
CA TYR A 171 -14.79 -11.12 -16.17
C TYR A 171 -15.65 -11.46 -17.40
N PRO A 172 -16.59 -10.59 -17.80
CA PRO A 172 -17.55 -10.89 -18.88
C PRO A 172 -16.93 -11.02 -20.27
N PHE A 173 -15.67 -10.59 -20.44
CA PHE A 173 -14.93 -10.63 -21.70
C PHE A 173 -13.83 -11.71 -21.72
N HIS A 174 -13.80 -12.58 -20.71
CA HIS A 174 -12.89 -13.71 -20.61
C HIS A 174 -13.67 -15.01 -20.82
N ASP A 175 -13.02 -16.03 -21.34
CA ASP A 175 -13.66 -17.31 -21.61
C ASP A 175 -13.95 -18.09 -20.32
N ARG A 176 -13.24 -17.75 -19.23
CA ARG A 176 -13.46 -18.27 -17.88
C ARG A 176 -12.74 -17.42 -16.83
N ASP A 177 -13.02 -17.74 -15.58
CA ASP A 177 -12.28 -17.26 -14.42
C ASP A 177 -11.85 -18.41 -13.52
N ALA A 178 -10.83 -18.18 -12.70
CA ALA A 178 -10.39 -19.14 -11.70
C ALA A 178 -9.84 -18.44 -10.45
N ILE A 179 -10.01 -19.09 -9.29
CA ILE A 179 -9.52 -18.59 -8.01
C ILE A 179 -8.11 -19.12 -7.75
N VAL A 180 -7.21 -18.22 -7.37
CA VAL A 180 -5.86 -18.59 -6.92
C VAL A 180 -5.94 -19.26 -5.55
N THR A 181 -5.39 -20.46 -5.45
CA THR A 181 -5.32 -21.23 -4.21
C THR A 181 -4.45 -20.56 -3.13
N ASN A 182 -4.58 -20.99 -1.87
CA ASN A 182 -3.80 -20.47 -0.75
C ASN A 182 -2.27 -20.60 -0.94
N CYS A 183 -1.81 -21.56 -1.74
CA CYS A 183 -0.39 -21.74 -2.08
C CYS A 183 0.04 -20.96 -3.34
N GLY A 184 -0.81 -20.06 -3.85
CA GLY A 184 -0.48 -19.17 -4.96
C GLY A 184 -0.57 -19.82 -6.34
N ARG A 185 -1.34 -20.90 -6.48
CA ARG A 185 -1.51 -21.62 -7.76
C ARG A 185 -2.89 -21.45 -8.36
N LEU A 186 -2.95 -21.39 -9.68
CA LEU A 186 -4.19 -21.49 -10.46
C LEU A 186 -4.36 -22.94 -10.95
N CYS A 187 -5.54 -23.51 -10.75
CA CYS A 187 -5.87 -24.86 -11.20
C CYS A 187 -6.79 -24.76 -12.42
N VAL A 188 -6.26 -24.98 -13.62
CA VAL A 188 -7.00 -24.85 -14.89
C VAL A 188 -6.65 -26.02 -15.79
N HIS A 189 -7.63 -26.59 -16.52
CA HIS A 189 -7.42 -27.75 -17.40
C HIS A 189 -6.71 -28.94 -16.74
N ARG A 190 -7.01 -29.23 -15.46
CA ARG A 190 -6.34 -30.26 -14.64
C ARG A 190 -4.82 -30.03 -14.45
N LYS A 191 -4.31 -28.85 -14.82
CA LYS A 191 -2.93 -28.43 -14.62
C LYS A 191 -2.86 -27.44 -13.44
N LYS A 192 -1.70 -27.37 -12.80
CA LYS A 192 -1.42 -26.47 -11.68
C LYS A 192 -0.33 -25.51 -12.11
N ILE A 193 -0.64 -24.22 -12.13
CA ILE A 193 0.28 -23.18 -12.59
C ILE A 193 0.58 -22.25 -11.42
N ASN A 194 1.87 -21.99 -11.17
CA ASN A 194 2.28 -21.07 -10.11
C ASN A 194 2.03 -19.62 -10.58
N ILE A 195 1.25 -18.86 -9.80
CA ILE A 195 0.97 -17.44 -10.06
C ILE A 195 1.68 -16.60 -9.00
N SER A 196 1.11 -16.50 -7.81
CA SER A 196 1.72 -15.83 -6.66
C SER A 196 0.89 -16.03 -5.41
N THR A 197 1.54 -16.22 -4.26
CA THR A 197 0.85 -16.33 -2.97
C THR A 197 0.18 -15.04 -2.53
N VAL A 198 0.62 -13.88 -3.01
CA VAL A 198 0.00 -12.58 -2.70
C VAL A 198 -1.36 -12.38 -3.37
N LEU A 199 -1.64 -13.17 -4.42
CA LEU A 199 -2.94 -13.22 -5.11
C LEU A 199 -3.85 -14.33 -4.58
N ALA A 200 -3.45 -15.05 -3.52
CA ALA A 200 -4.30 -16.10 -2.94
C ALA A 200 -5.71 -15.59 -2.60
N GLY A 201 -6.72 -16.37 -2.99
CA GLY A 201 -8.14 -16.03 -2.85
C GLY A 201 -8.66 -15.03 -3.90
N GLN A 202 -7.80 -14.46 -4.75
CA GLN A 202 -8.23 -13.60 -5.84
C GLN A 202 -8.71 -14.43 -7.03
N ARG A 203 -9.72 -13.90 -7.72
CA ARG A 203 -10.26 -14.42 -8.96
C ARG A 203 -9.56 -13.76 -10.14
N LEU A 204 -9.07 -14.56 -11.08
CA LEU A 204 -8.38 -14.12 -12.29
C LEU A 204 -9.22 -14.48 -13.52
N GLY A 205 -9.31 -13.56 -14.47
CA GLY A 205 -9.90 -13.82 -15.77
C GLY A 205 -8.90 -14.54 -16.66
N LEU A 206 -9.37 -15.48 -17.47
CA LEU A 206 -8.57 -16.26 -18.41
C LEU A 206 -9.20 -16.20 -19.79
N LYS A 207 -8.41 -15.74 -20.77
CA LYS A 207 -8.83 -15.62 -22.16
C LYS A 207 -7.88 -16.41 -23.05
N GLU A 208 -8.39 -17.35 -23.83
CA GLU A 208 -7.59 -18.09 -24.79
C GLU A 208 -7.22 -17.16 -25.95
N VAL A 209 -5.92 -17.06 -26.22
CA VAL A 209 -5.40 -16.20 -27.29
C VAL A 209 -4.75 -17.00 -28.42
N ASP A 210 -4.35 -18.23 -28.14
CA ASP A 210 -3.87 -19.24 -29.09
C ASP A 210 -4.04 -20.64 -28.47
N ASP A 211 -3.85 -21.71 -29.25
CA ASP A 211 -4.00 -23.09 -28.76
C ASP A 211 -3.11 -23.37 -27.55
N GLY A 212 -3.73 -23.54 -26.38
CA GLY A 212 -3.03 -23.78 -25.13
C GLY A 212 -2.33 -22.57 -24.51
N ILE A 213 -2.52 -21.36 -25.08
CA ILE A 213 -1.97 -20.10 -24.57
C ILE A 213 -3.10 -19.19 -24.07
N TRP A 214 -3.02 -18.80 -22.79
CA TRP A 214 -4.11 -18.12 -22.09
C TRP A 214 -3.63 -16.81 -21.46
N LEU A 215 -4.19 -15.68 -21.88
CA LEU A 215 -4.03 -14.41 -21.18
C LEU A 215 -4.66 -14.49 -19.79
N VAL A 216 -3.91 -14.09 -18.78
CA VAL A 216 -4.38 -14.00 -17.39
C VAL A 216 -4.54 -12.54 -17.01
N SER A 217 -5.72 -12.16 -16.55
CA SER A 217 -5.99 -10.80 -16.09
C SER A 217 -6.43 -10.79 -14.62
N PHE A 218 -5.98 -9.78 -13.88
CA PHE A 218 -6.48 -9.42 -12.57
C PHE A 218 -7.17 -8.07 -12.64
N MET A 219 -8.49 -8.05 -12.47
CA MET A 219 -9.32 -6.88 -12.78
C MET A 219 -9.08 -6.45 -14.24
N HIS A 220 -8.68 -5.21 -14.48
CA HIS A 220 -8.33 -4.69 -15.81
C HIS A 220 -6.83 -4.76 -16.12
N TYR A 221 -6.04 -5.43 -15.27
CA TYR A 221 -4.59 -5.58 -15.45
C TYR A 221 -4.26 -6.94 -16.03
N ASP A 222 -3.64 -6.96 -17.21
CA ASP A 222 -3.07 -8.17 -17.75
C ASP A 222 -1.80 -8.55 -16.98
N LEU A 223 -1.75 -9.79 -16.50
CA LEU A 223 -0.64 -10.32 -15.72
C LEU A 223 0.35 -11.09 -16.57
N GLY A 224 -0.03 -11.52 -17.78
CA GLY A 224 0.82 -12.34 -18.63
C GLY A 224 0.06 -13.51 -19.25
N TYR A 225 0.82 -14.44 -19.81
CA TYR A 225 0.30 -15.57 -20.58
C TYR A 225 0.65 -16.88 -19.87
N ILE A 226 -0.37 -17.70 -19.63
CA ILE A 226 -0.21 -19.09 -19.23
C ILE A 226 0.06 -19.91 -20.49
N ASP A 227 1.12 -20.69 -20.45
CA ASP A 227 1.36 -21.78 -21.39
C ASP A 227 0.95 -23.10 -20.71
N LEU A 228 -0.07 -23.78 -21.25
CA LEU A 228 -0.55 -25.02 -20.67
C LEU A 228 0.46 -26.16 -20.82
N GLU A 229 1.24 -26.22 -21.90
CA GLU A 229 2.25 -27.26 -22.11
C GLU A 229 3.37 -27.13 -21.07
N GLN A 230 3.95 -25.93 -20.97
CA GLN A 230 5.04 -25.61 -20.04
C GLN A 230 4.57 -25.49 -18.59
N ARG A 231 3.27 -25.26 -18.36
CA ARG A 231 2.65 -25.04 -17.04
C ARG A 231 3.23 -23.84 -16.30
N THR A 232 3.62 -22.82 -17.06
CA THR A 232 4.25 -21.60 -16.56
C THR A 232 3.40 -20.39 -16.87
N LEU A 233 3.61 -19.33 -16.09
CA LEU A 233 3.13 -17.99 -16.39
C LEU A 233 4.32 -17.20 -16.96
N GLN A 234 4.20 -16.74 -18.20
CA GLN A 234 5.11 -15.77 -18.80
C GLN A 234 4.58 -14.37 -18.51
N THR A 235 5.31 -13.60 -17.72
CA THR A 235 4.93 -12.24 -17.30
C THR A 235 5.15 -11.22 -18.41
N ILE A 236 4.29 -10.22 -18.48
CA ILE A 236 4.50 -9.02 -19.29
C ILE A 236 5.23 -7.94 -18.47
N ASP A 237 5.44 -6.76 -19.07
CA ASP A 237 5.90 -5.59 -18.33
C ASP A 237 4.94 -5.24 -17.20
N ASN A 238 5.47 -4.70 -16.10
CA ASN A 238 4.69 -4.45 -14.89
C ASN A 238 3.46 -3.55 -15.17
N PRO A 239 2.23 -4.11 -15.09
CA PRO A 239 1.02 -3.42 -15.51
C PRO A 239 0.52 -2.39 -14.48
N PHE A 240 1.08 -2.42 -13.25
CA PHE A 240 0.64 -1.56 -12.14
C PHE A 240 1.33 -0.19 -12.11
N GLY A 241 2.19 0.09 -13.10
CA GLY A 241 2.76 1.40 -13.35
C GLY A 241 3.94 1.81 -12.46
N THR A 242 4.78 2.68 -13.03
CA THR A 242 5.85 3.46 -12.39
C THR A 242 5.52 4.96 -12.38
N ARG A 243 4.30 5.34 -12.76
CA ARG A 243 3.90 6.74 -12.93
C ARG A 243 3.66 7.37 -11.57
N LEU A 244 4.47 8.37 -11.25
CA LEU A 244 4.28 9.21 -10.07
C LEU A 244 3.40 10.40 -10.44
N SER A 245 2.38 10.69 -9.63
CA SER A 245 1.66 11.96 -9.74
C SER A 245 2.64 13.15 -9.57
N PRO A 246 2.47 14.24 -10.36
CA PRO A 246 3.34 15.40 -10.29
C PRO A 246 3.46 15.94 -8.86
N MET A 247 4.67 16.30 -8.46
CA MET A 247 4.90 17.05 -7.23
C MET A 247 4.72 18.54 -7.54
N TYR A 248 3.52 19.07 -7.34
CA TYR A 248 3.30 20.51 -7.28
C TYR A 248 3.88 21.07 -5.97
#